data_AF-A0A8H3FDS2-F1
#
_entry.id   AF-A0A8H3FDS2-F1
#
_cell.length_a   1.000
_cell.length_b   1.000
_cell.length_c   1.000
_cell.angle_alpha   90.00
_cell.angle_beta   90.00
_cell.angle_gamma   90.00
#
_symmetry.space_group_name_H-M   'P 1'
#
loop_
_entity.id
_entity.type
_entity.pdbx_description
1 polymer ?
#
loop_
_entity_poly.entity_id
_entity_poly.type
_entity_poly.pdbx_seq_one_letter_code
_entity_poly.pdbx_strand_id
1 'polypeptide(L)'
;MTSASLSSAEEWRAVSDMDGYISLTESGVGLRAEEFTKKGWPRTNLDGLKFLKAHTVDDARIVEIHGSALPGYKVGAGSKIMIYKGSHKLSVQPAQGDLMEVSPEQLATSSVSPTTISLEDGGFTIFDGRLGFSIIDGVAVAWVSAIPERLKTWMALKLPDTLELKAMVADMSHPTIGFNFTFDDSKDAGLQG
;
A
#
# COMPACT_ATOMS: atom_id res chain seq x y z
N MET A 1 -27.83 6.28 -3.63
CA MET A 1 -26.72 5.63 -4.37
C MET A 1 -26.29 4.46 -3.50
N THR A 2 -26.48 3.24 -3.99
CA THR A 2 -26.18 2.00 -3.26
C THR A 2 -24.66 1.83 -3.19
N SER A 3 -24.13 1.87 -1.97
CA SER A 3 -22.79 1.36 -1.66
C SER A 3 -22.77 -0.11 -2.07
N ALA A 4 -22.06 -0.43 -3.16
CA ALA A 4 -21.78 -1.81 -3.51
C ALA A 4 -20.76 -2.33 -2.49
N SER A 5 -21.18 -3.19 -1.57
CA SER A 5 -20.25 -3.96 -0.75
C SER A 5 -19.62 -5.02 -1.65
N LEU A 6 -18.38 -4.81 -2.07
CA LEU A 6 -17.60 -5.85 -2.73
C LEU A 6 -17.20 -6.84 -1.65
N SER A 7 -17.68 -8.07 -1.75
CA SER A 7 -17.72 -9.02 -0.63
C SER A 7 -16.98 -10.32 -0.91
N SER A 8 -16.25 -10.43 -2.03
CA SER A 8 -15.44 -11.62 -2.28
C SER A 8 -14.12 -11.35 -3.02
N ALA A 9 -13.09 -12.12 -2.66
CA ALA A 9 -11.83 -12.31 -3.38
C ALA A 9 -11.97 -12.49 -4.91
N GLU A 10 -13.08 -13.09 -5.38
CA GLU A 10 -13.33 -13.33 -6.81
C GLU A 10 -13.77 -12.05 -7.54
N GLU A 11 -14.58 -11.21 -6.91
CA GLU A 11 -14.94 -9.89 -7.44
C GLU A 11 -13.68 -9.01 -7.58
N TRP A 12 -12.73 -9.12 -6.65
CA TRP A 12 -11.45 -8.42 -6.73
C TRP A 12 -10.57 -8.89 -7.90
N ARG A 13 -10.50 -10.21 -8.15
CA ARG A 13 -9.76 -10.77 -9.29
C ARG A 13 -10.35 -10.34 -10.63
N ALA A 14 -11.68 -10.35 -10.75
CA ALA A 14 -12.36 -9.93 -11.97
C ALA A 14 -12.09 -8.44 -12.32
N VAL A 15 -11.93 -7.58 -11.31
CA VAL A 15 -11.59 -6.16 -11.52
C VAL A 15 -10.13 -5.98 -11.94
N SER A 16 -9.22 -6.85 -11.47
CA SER A 16 -7.82 -6.88 -11.92
C SER A 16 -7.69 -7.15 -13.43
N ASP A 17 -8.62 -7.92 -14.02
CA ASP A 17 -8.56 -8.28 -15.45
C ASP A 17 -9.07 -7.17 -16.39
N MET A 18 -9.86 -6.22 -15.87
CA MET A 18 -10.42 -5.11 -16.65
C MET A 18 -9.45 -3.92 -16.72
N ASP A 19 -9.50 -3.06 -15.70
CA ASP A 19 -8.77 -1.79 -15.63
C ASP A 19 -7.50 -1.90 -14.78
N GLY A 20 -7.33 -3.02 -14.06
CA GLY A 20 -6.19 -3.27 -13.18
C GLY A 20 -6.25 -2.51 -11.85
N TYR A 21 -7.38 -1.88 -11.51
CA TYR A 21 -7.57 -1.24 -10.21
C TYR A 21 -9.04 -1.12 -9.81
N ILE A 22 -9.23 -0.86 -8.52
CA ILE A 22 -10.51 -0.47 -7.94
C ILE A 22 -10.31 0.54 -6.83
N SER A 23 -11.23 1.48 -6.71
CA SER A 23 -11.23 2.46 -5.64
C SER A 23 -12.59 2.52 -4.95
N LEU A 24 -12.56 2.61 -3.63
CA LEU A 24 -13.70 2.75 -2.75
C LEU A 24 -13.54 4.04 -1.96
N THR A 25 -14.46 4.99 -2.14
CA THR A 25 -14.51 6.20 -1.33
C THR A 25 -14.97 5.86 0.08
N GLU A 26 -14.13 6.14 1.07
CA GLU A 26 -14.42 5.87 2.48
C GLU A 26 -13.81 6.97 3.35
N SER A 27 -14.64 7.92 3.79
CA SER A 27 -14.20 9.09 4.57
C SER A 27 -13.40 8.74 5.83
N GLY A 28 -13.82 7.69 6.55
CA GLY A 28 -13.10 7.23 7.75
C GLY A 28 -11.67 6.74 7.44
N VAL A 29 -11.41 6.25 6.23
CA VAL A 29 -10.07 5.83 5.80
C VAL A 29 -9.22 7.04 5.43
N GLY A 30 -9.82 7.99 4.69
CA GLY A 30 -9.17 9.25 4.35
C GLY A 30 -8.68 10.01 5.58
N LEU A 31 -9.55 10.18 6.58
CA LEU A 31 -9.22 10.85 7.84
C LEU A 31 -8.04 10.19 8.57
N ARG A 32 -7.99 8.86 8.59
CA ARG A 32 -6.91 8.12 9.24
C ARG A 32 -5.58 8.27 8.51
N ALA A 33 -5.60 8.19 7.18
CA ALA A 33 -4.39 8.41 6.38
C ALA A 33 -3.84 9.83 6.59
N GLU A 34 -4.71 10.84 6.64
CA GLU A 34 -4.30 12.20 6.98
C GLU A 34 -3.74 12.34 8.39
N GLU A 35 -4.37 11.72 9.39
CA GLU A 35 -3.89 11.78 10.77
C GLU A 35 -2.47 11.20 10.87
N PHE A 36 -2.23 10.08 10.17
CA PHE A 36 -0.91 9.46 10.09
C PHE A 36 0.12 10.40 9.47
N THR A 37 -0.24 11.10 8.40
CA THR A 37 0.65 12.08 7.77
C THR A 37 0.88 13.33 8.63
N LYS A 38 -0.16 13.86 9.29
CA LYS A 38 -0.06 15.04 10.18
C LYS A 38 0.91 14.78 11.35
N LYS A 39 1.08 13.52 11.76
CA LYS A 39 2.06 13.08 12.77
C LYS A 39 3.49 12.91 12.22
N GLY A 40 3.75 13.30 10.98
CA GLY A 40 5.08 13.25 10.38
C GLY A 40 5.53 11.85 9.98
N TRP A 41 4.60 10.96 9.59
CA TRP A 41 4.89 9.58 9.19
C TRP A 41 5.63 8.80 10.30
N PRO A 42 4.96 8.49 11.42
CA PRO A 42 5.60 7.92 12.62
C PRO A 42 6.04 6.44 12.47
N ARG A 43 6.55 6.04 11.30
CA ARG A 43 6.82 4.66 10.85
C ARG A 43 7.72 3.84 11.79
N THR A 44 8.59 4.49 12.56
CA THR A 44 9.59 3.83 13.40
C THR A 44 9.31 3.94 14.90
N ASN A 45 8.13 4.41 15.30
CA ASN A 45 7.76 4.55 16.70
C ASN A 45 6.45 3.82 17.04
N LEU A 46 6.07 3.87 18.32
CA LEU A 46 4.94 3.13 18.84
C LEU A 46 3.60 3.57 18.22
N ASP A 47 3.43 4.85 17.94
CA ASP A 47 2.22 5.36 17.28
C ASP A 47 2.12 4.84 15.84
N GLY A 48 3.26 4.73 15.14
CA GLY A 48 3.35 4.09 13.84
C GLY A 48 2.88 2.65 13.85
N LEU A 49 3.42 1.86 14.77
CA LEU A 49 3.06 0.45 14.90
C LEU A 49 1.59 0.27 15.32
N LYS A 50 1.07 1.10 16.24
CA LYS A 50 -0.35 1.09 16.62
C LYS A 50 -1.26 1.36 15.43
N PHE A 51 -0.89 2.34 14.61
CA PHE A 51 -1.60 2.62 13.37
C PHE A 51 -1.56 1.40 12.44
N LEU A 52 -0.38 0.83 12.19
CA LEU A 52 -0.24 -0.36 11.32
C LEU A 52 -1.05 -1.55 11.84
N LYS A 53 -1.07 -1.80 13.15
CA LYS A 53 -1.89 -2.87 13.73
C LYS A 53 -3.37 -2.62 13.49
N ALA A 54 -3.89 -1.49 13.97
CA ALA A 54 -5.31 -1.16 13.92
C ALA A 54 -5.86 -1.02 12.50
N HIS A 55 -4.99 -0.71 11.54
CA HIS A 55 -5.39 -0.35 10.19
C HIS A 55 -4.80 -1.26 9.11
N THR A 56 -4.06 -2.31 9.45
CA THR A 56 -3.62 -3.30 8.48
C THR A 56 -3.87 -4.70 9.01
N VAL A 57 -3.37 -5.00 10.22
CA VAL A 57 -3.49 -6.34 10.83
C VAL A 57 -4.92 -6.63 11.27
N ASP A 58 -5.56 -5.67 11.94
CA ASP A 58 -6.89 -5.84 12.53
C ASP A 58 -8.03 -5.53 11.53
N ASP A 59 -7.70 -5.02 10.33
CA ASP A 59 -8.69 -4.71 9.29
C ASP A 59 -8.99 -5.98 8.47
N ALA A 60 -10.10 -6.65 8.79
CA ALA A 60 -10.49 -7.92 8.18
C ALA A 60 -10.52 -7.88 6.64
N ARG A 61 -10.85 -6.72 6.05
CA ARG A 61 -10.85 -6.54 4.59
C ARG A 61 -9.45 -6.64 4.01
N ILE A 62 -8.47 -6.03 4.69
CA ILE A 62 -7.06 -6.08 4.27
C ILE A 62 -6.52 -7.50 4.43
N VAL A 63 -6.88 -8.18 5.52
CA VAL A 63 -6.49 -9.59 5.72
C VAL A 63 -7.00 -10.47 4.57
N GLU A 64 -8.25 -10.27 4.14
CA GLU A 64 -8.84 -10.99 3.01
C GLU A 64 -8.16 -10.64 1.66
N ILE A 65 -7.94 -9.35 1.39
CA ILE A 65 -7.27 -8.85 0.17
C ILE A 65 -5.82 -9.35 0.12
N HIS A 66 -5.10 -9.31 1.24
CA HIS A 66 -3.71 -9.75 1.32
C HIS A 66 -3.58 -11.25 1.07
N GLY A 67 -4.57 -12.05 1.53
CA GLY A 67 -4.67 -13.47 1.16
C GLY A 67 -4.79 -13.71 -0.35
N SER A 68 -5.21 -12.69 -1.11
CA SER A 68 -5.26 -12.70 -2.58
C SER A 68 -3.99 -12.15 -3.26
N ALA A 69 -2.95 -11.79 -2.49
CA ALA A 69 -1.67 -11.26 -2.93
C ALA A 69 -1.73 -9.93 -3.74
N LEU A 70 -2.77 -9.13 -3.53
CA LEU A 70 -2.94 -7.83 -4.20
C LEU A 70 -2.41 -6.69 -3.31
N PRO A 71 -1.60 -5.76 -3.84
CA PRO A 71 -1.22 -4.55 -3.12
C PRO A 71 -2.41 -3.59 -3.02
N GLY A 72 -2.44 -2.82 -1.93
CA GLY A 72 -3.45 -1.79 -1.76
C GLY A 72 -2.97 -0.59 -0.96
N TYR A 73 -3.79 0.43 -0.97
CA TYR A 73 -3.47 1.78 -0.56
C TYR A 73 -4.63 2.36 0.25
N LYS A 74 -4.31 2.89 1.44
CA LYS A 74 -5.19 3.83 2.14
C LYS A 74 -4.85 5.23 1.66
N VAL A 75 -5.82 5.92 1.09
CA VAL A 75 -5.60 7.22 0.45
C VAL A 75 -6.29 8.32 1.26
N GLY A 76 -5.58 9.41 1.54
CA GLY A 76 -6.09 10.57 2.27
C GLY A 76 -7.12 11.37 1.48
N ALA A 77 -7.92 12.19 2.16
CA ALA A 77 -8.90 13.03 1.51
C ALA A 77 -8.25 14.07 0.58
N GLY A 78 -8.96 14.46 -0.48
CA GLY A 78 -8.48 15.36 -1.53
C GLY A 78 -7.36 14.80 -2.42
N SER A 79 -6.95 13.54 -2.25
CA SER A 79 -5.84 12.98 -3.03
C SER A 79 -6.23 12.73 -4.50
N LYS A 80 -5.24 12.87 -5.39
CA LYS A 80 -5.37 12.63 -6.83
C LYS A 80 -4.33 11.64 -7.28
N ILE A 81 -4.77 10.60 -8.00
CA ILE A 81 -3.89 9.54 -8.49
C ILE A 81 -4.04 9.43 -10.00
N MET A 82 -2.93 9.52 -10.72
CA MET A 82 -2.85 9.17 -12.14
C MET A 82 -2.75 7.66 -12.25
N ILE A 83 -3.64 7.04 -13.00
CA ILE A 83 -3.66 5.62 -13.31
C ILE A 83 -3.41 5.43 -14.79
N TYR A 84 -2.48 4.55 -15.15
CA TYR A 84 -2.20 4.20 -16.54
C TYR A 84 -2.93 2.91 -16.91
N LYS A 85 -4.22 3.01 -17.28
CA LYS A 85 -5.05 1.84 -17.60
C LYS A 85 -4.42 1.01 -18.72
N GLY A 86 -4.49 -0.31 -18.59
CA GLY A 86 -3.89 -1.26 -19.53
C GLY A 86 -2.40 -1.53 -19.33
N SER A 87 -1.69 -0.74 -18.51
CA SER A 87 -0.26 -0.94 -18.30
C SER A 87 0.07 -2.26 -17.58
N HIS A 88 -0.85 -2.79 -16.78
CA HIS A 88 -0.71 -4.09 -16.10
C HIS A 88 -0.62 -5.29 -17.07
N LYS A 89 -0.96 -5.07 -18.34
CA LYS A 89 -0.84 -6.05 -19.44
C LYS A 89 0.50 -5.96 -20.17
N LEU A 90 1.32 -4.95 -19.87
CA LEU A 90 2.64 -4.80 -20.46
C LEU A 90 3.61 -5.82 -19.87
N SER A 91 4.53 -6.28 -20.70
CA SER A 91 5.71 -7.01 -20.23
C SER A 91 6.70 -6.01 -19.67
N VAL A 92 6.81 -5.98 -18.35
CA VAL A 92 7.70 -5.09 -17.59
C VAL A 92 8.83 -5.90 -17.00
N GLN A 93 10.04 -5.34 -17.03
CA GLN A 93 11.19 -5.94 -16.35
C GLN A 93 11.30 -5.32 -14.94
N PRO A 94 11.75 -6.08 -13.92
CA PRO A 94 12.00 -5.51 -12.61
C PRO A 94 12.99 -4.35 -12.71
N ALA A 95 12.70 -3.25 -12.01
CA ALA A 95 13.65 -2.16 -11.88
C ALA A 95 14.75 -2.50 -10.87
N GLN A 96 15.74 -1.62 -10.77
CA GLN A 96 16.77 -1.71 -9.75
C GLN A 96 16.14 -1.50 -8.37
N GLY A 97 16.13 -2.54 -7.53
CA GLY A 97 15.51 -2.48 -6.20
C GLY A 97 14.23 -3.32 -6.04
N ASP A 98 13.93 -4.22 -6.99
CA ASP A 98 12.91 -5.27 -6.88
C ASP A 98 11.44 -4.82 -6.93
N LEU A 99 11.18 -3.53 -7.20
CA LEU A 99 9.85 -3.04 -7.60
C LEU A 99 9.69 -3.17 -9.12
N MET A 100 8.48 -3.49 -9.56
CA MET A 100 8.14 -3.44 -10.99
C MET A 100 7.92 -1.97 -11.35
N GLU A 101 8.77 -1.42 -12.20
CA GLU A 101 8.58 -0.08 -12.75
C GLU A 101 8.21 -0.17 -14.23
N VAL A 102 7.40 0.77 -14.68
CA VAL A 102 7.02 0.93 -16.07
C VAL A 102 7.63 2.21 -16.57
N SER A 103 8.47 2.14 -17.61
CA SER A 103 9.14 3.33 -18.11
C SER A 103 8.14 4.30 -18.76
N PRO A 104 8.41 5.62 -18.79
CA PRO A 104 7.55 6.57 -19.48
C PRO A 104 7.29 6.20 -20.95
N GLU A 105 8.27 5.62 -21.65
CA GLU A 105 8.14 5.17 -23.03
C GLU A 105 7.14 4.02 -23.16
N GLN A 106 7.12 3.08 -22.21
CA GLN A 106 6.16 1.99 -22.16
C GLN A 106 4.74 2.49 -21.88
N LEU A 107 4.62 3.54 -21.05
CA LEU A 107 3.34 4.20 -20.75
C LEU A 107 2.81 5.05 -21.92
N ALA A 108 3.69 5.48 -22.84
CA ALA A 108 3.32 6.26 -24.03
C ALA A 108 2.75 5.42 -25.19
N THR A 109 2.51 4.13 -24.98
CA THR A 109 1.96 3.24 -26.01
C THR A 109 0.45 3.44 -26.21
N SER A 110 -0.05 3.18 -27.43
CA SER A 110 -1.48 3.34 -27.75
C SER A 110 -2.42 2.40 -26.99
N SER A 111 -1.89 1.33 -26.39
CA SER A 111 -2.62 0.39 -25.54
C SER A 111 -2.78 0.85 -24.10
N VAL A 112 -2.11 1.94 -23.70
CA VAL A 112 -2.17 2.51 -22.35
C VAL A 112 -2.95 3.82 -22.37
N SER A 113 -3.85 3.99 -21.42
CA SER A 113 -4.66 5.21 -21.30
C SER A 113 -4.51 5.83 -19.91
N PRO A 114 -3.91 7.03 -19.78
CA PRO A 114 -3.83 7.71 -18.50
C PRO A 114 -5.20 8.26 -18.09
N THR A 115 -5.56 8.08 -16.83
CA THR A 115 -6.76 8.66 -16.21
C THR A 115 -6.45 9.14 -14.80
N THR A 116 -7.01 10.28 -14.41
CA THR A 116 -6.88 10.76 -13.03
C THR A 116 -8.12 10.38 -12.26
N ILE A 117 -7.95 9.70 -11.14
CA ILE A 117 -9.00 9.52 -10.14
C ILE A 117 -8.81 10.53 -9.01
N SER A 118 -9.92 11.04 -8.49
CA SER A 118 -9.95 11.95 -7.33
C SER A 118 -10.69 11.27 -6.19
N LEU A 119 -10.07 11.26 -5.02
CA LEU A 119 -10.62 10.68 -3.79
C LEU A 119 -10.87 11.82 -2.80
N GLU A 120 -11.94 12.58 -3.06
CA GLU A 120 -12.28 13.79 -2.31
C GLU A 120 -12.39 13.53 -0.80
N ASP A 121 -13.05 12.44 -0.41
CA ASP A 121 -13.15 12.00 1.00
C ASP A 121 -12.06 10.99 1.38
N GLY A 122 -11.14 10.66 0.47
CA GLY A 122 -10.18 9.59 0.64
C GLY A 122 -10.83 8.22 0.49
N GLY A 123 -10.11 7.17 0.89
CA GLY A 123 -10.63 5.82 0.80
C GLY A 123 -9.58 4.75 0.61
N PHE A 124 -10.01 3.68 -0.04
CA PHE A 124 -9.19 2.54 -0.38
C PHE A 124 -8.99 2.44 -1.88
N THR A 125 -7.78 2.10 -2.29
CA THR A 125 -7.50 1.72 -3.66
C THR A 125 -6.70 0.43 -3.67
N ILE A 126 -7.09 -0.51 -4.52
CA ILE A 126 -6.35 -1.77 -4.75
C ILE A 126 -5.85 -1.72 -6.19
N PHE A 127 -4.59 -2.09 -6.39
CA PHE A 127 -3.97 -2.13 -7.71
C PHE A 127 -3.56 -3.56 -8.06
N ASP A 128 -3.60 -3.91 -9.34
CA ASP A 128 -2.74 -4.95 -9.88
C ASP A 128 -1.28 -4.50 -9.64
N GLY A 129 -0.43 -5.39 -9.12
CA GLY A 129 0.97 -5.05 -8.82
C GLY A 129 1.82 -4.62 -10.03
N ARG A 130 1.30 -4.77 -11.25
CA ARG A 130 1.93 -4.33 -12.51
C ARG A 130 1.30 -3.05 -13.06
N LEU A 131 0.25 -2.53 -12.43
CA LEU A 131 -0.37 -1.29 -12.86
C LEU A 131 0.56 -0.11 -12.56
N GLY A 132 0.83 0.70 -13.57
CA GLY A 132 1.54 1.95 -13.43
C GLY A 132 0.59 3.00 -12.85
N PHE A 133 1.05 3.73 -11.85
CA PHE A 133 0.31 4.85 -11.29
C PHE A 133 1.27 5.90 -10.72
N SER A 134 0.75 7.08 -10.43
CA SER A 134 1.48 8.14 -9.74
C SER A 134 0.53 8.92 -8.84
N ILE A 135 0.94 9.19 -7.59
CA ILE A 135 0.20 10.09 -6.71
C ILE A 135 0.54 11.51 -7.16
N ILE A 136 -0.43 12.22 -7.74
CA ILE A 136 -0.26 13.59 -8.25
C ILE A 136 -0.33 14.58 -7.09
N ASP A 137 -1.25 14.35 -6.16
CA ASP A 137 -1.51 15.19 -5.00
C ASP A 137 -2.07 14.34 -3.86
N GLY A 138 -1.83 14.78 -2.63
CA GLY A 138 -2.28 14.09 -1.41
C GLY A 138 -1.34 13.00 -0.90
N VAL A 139 -1.92 12.01 -0.20
CA VAL A 139 -1.15 11.04 0.60
C VAL A 139 -1.71 9.64 0.46
N ALA A 140 -0.83 8.64 0.48
CA ALA A 140 -1.23 7.25 0.55
C ALA A 140 -0.33 6.44 1.49
N VAL A 141 -0.94 5.54 2.24
CA VAL A 141 -0.26 4.50 3.02
C VAL A 141 -0.45 3.19 2.29
N ALA A 142 0.65 2.65 1.74
CA ALA A 142 0.63 1.40 0.99
C ALA A 142 0.84 0.19 1.91
N TRP A 143 0.17 -0.91 1.59
CA TRP A 143 0.62 -2.25 1.95
C TRP A 143 0.91 -3.02 0.67
N VAL A 144 2.08 -3.64 0.62
CA VAL A 144 2.58 -4.31 -0.58
C VAL A 144 2.79 -5.79 -0.29
N SER A 145 2.55 -6.61 -1.30
CA SER A 145 2.87 -8.04 -1.27
C SER A 145 4.15 -8.28 -2.05
N ALA A 146 5.02 -9.13 -1.52
CA ALA A 146 6.25 -9.56 -2.18
C ALA A 146 6.36 -11.08 -2.10
N ILE A 147 6.98 -11.68 -3.12
CA ILE A 147 7.30 -13.12 -3.08
C ILE A 147 8.43 -13.37 -2.07
N PRO A 148 8.44 -14.53 -1.38
CA PRO A 148 9.41 -14.82 -0.32
C PRO A 148 10.88 -14.65 -0.73
N GLU A 149 11.21 -14.94 -1.98
CA GLU A 149 12.56 -14.80 -2.52
C GLU A 149 13.02 -13.33 -2.55
N ARG A 150 12.10 -12.39 -2.79
CA ARG A 150 12.38 -10.95 -2.84
C ARG A 150 12.44 -10.31 -1.46
N LEU A 151 11.71 -10.85 -0.49
CA LEU A 151 11.80 -10.38 0.90
C LEU A 151 13.23 -10.52 1.47
N LYS A 152 14.05 -11.43 0.92
CA LYS A 152 15.44 -11.63 1.37
C LYS A 152 16.38 -10.46 1.03
N THR A 153 16.06 -9.70 -0.03
CA THR A 153 16.87 -8.56 -0.50
C THR A 153 16.30 -7.22 -0.07
N TRP A 154 15.05 -7.20 0.39
CA TRP A 154 14.39 -5.97 0.85
C TRP A 154 15.01 -5.45 2.14
N MET A 155 15.41 -4.18 2.11
CA MET A 155 15.91 -3.48 3.30
C MET A 155 14.83 -3.44 4.37
N ALA A 156 15.10 -4.06 5.51
CA ALA A 156 14.22 -4.01 6.66
C ALA A 156 14.15 -2.60 7.24
N LEU A 157 12.98 -2.19 7.69
CA LEU A 157 12.82 -0.94 8.42
C LEU A 157 13.40 -1.11 9.83
N LYS A 158 14.36 -0.25 10.17
CA LYS A 158 14.99 -0.23 11.49
C LYS A 158 14.08 0.43 12.51
N LEU A 159 13.77 -0.29 13.57
CA LEU A 159 13.06 0.20 14.74
C LEU A 159 14.05 0.40 15.90
N PRO A 160 13.86 1.42 16.75
CA PRO A 160 14.59 1.52 18.01
C PRO A 160 14.42 0.24 18.84
N ASP A 161 15.53 -0.30 19.36
CA ASP A 161 15.48 -1.46 20.25
C ASP A 161 14.95 -1.05 21.63
N THR A 162 13.61 -1.08 21.76
CA THR A 162 12.91 -0.85 23.02
C THR A 162 11.97 -2.02 23.32
N LEU A 163 11.76 -2.30 24.60
CA LEU A 163 10.83 -3.35 25.03
C LEU A 163 9.41 -3.09 24.52
N GLU A 164 8.97 -1.84 24.48
CA GLU A 164 7.63 -1.46 24.00
C GLU A 164 7.45 -1.77 22.51
N LEU A 165 8.42 -1.44 21.66
CA LEU A 165 8.34 -1.72 20.23
C LEU A 165 8.44 -3.22 19.95
N LYS A 166 9.30 -3.95 20.66
CA LYS A 166 9.39 -5.41 20.57
C LYS A 166 8.07 -6.09 20.94
N ALA A 167 7.45 -5.66 22.04
CA ALA A 167 6.15 -6.17 22.47
C ALA A 167 5.06 -5.88 21.43
N MET A 168 5.05 -4.66 20.86
CA MET A 168 4.09 -4.27 19.83
C MET A 168 4.25 -5.08 18.53
N VAL A 169 5.49 -5.31 18.08
CA VAL A 169 5.76 -6.15 16.89
C VAL A 169 5.34 -7.62 17.15
N ALA A 170 5.56 -8.14 18.35
CA ALA A 170 5.11 -9.48 18.72
C ALA A 170 3.58 -9.61 18.74
N ASP A 171 2.88 -8.59 19.24
CA ASP A 171 1.41 -8.52 19.26
C ASP A 171 0.79 -8.38 17.85
N MET A 172 1.54 -7.82 16.90
CA MET A 172 1.16 -7.74 15.50
C MET A 172 1.36 -9.05 14.71
N SER A 173 1.85 -10.12 15.35
CA SER A 173 2.06 -11.41 14.69
C SER A 173 0.78 -11.92 14.05
N HIS A 174 0.83 -12.24 12.76
CA HIS A 174 -0.32 -12.68 11.99
C HIS A 174 0.05 -13.87 11.08
N PRO A 175 -0.85 -14.87 10.88
CA PRO A 175 -0.54 -16.05 10.06
C PRO A 175 -0.21 -15.75 8.59
N THR A 176 -0.75 -14.65 8.05
CA THR A 176 -0.62 -14.30 6.62
C THR A 176 0.02 -12.95 6.36
N ILE A 177 0.19 -12.10 7.38
CA ILE A 177 0.77 -10.76 7.21
C ILE A 177 2.11 -10.75 7.92
N GLY A 178 3.18 -10.52 7.15
CA GLY A 178 4.53 -10.39 7.66
C GLY A 178 4.98 -8.93 7.76
N PHE A 179 6.01 -8.69 8.58
CA PHE A 179 6.67 -7.40 8.70
C PHE A 179 8.17 -7.56 8.47
N ASN A 180 8.76 -6.64 7.70
CA ASN A 180 10.20 -6.60 7.48
C ASN A 180 10.84 -5.56 8.40
N PHE A 181 10.91 -5.87 9.71
CA PHE A 181 11.49 -5.02 10.74
C PHE A 181 12.80 -5.61 11.28
N THR A 182 13.74 -4.75 11.61
CA THR A 182 14.90 -5.07 12.45
C THR A 182 14.98 -4.10 13.62
N PHE A 183 15.61 -4.51 14.72
CA PHE A 183 15.83 -3.65 15.88
C PHE A 183 17.29 -3.20 15.92
N ASP A 184 17.50 -1.92 16.21
CA ASP A 184 18.82 -1.30 16.26
C ASP A 184 18.92 -0.43 17.53
N ASP A 185 19.98 -0.63 18.31
CA ASP A 185 20.29 0.12 19.54
C ASP A 185 20.87 1.52 19.24
N SER A 186 21.20 1.82 17.99
CA SER A 186 21.75 3.13 17.61
C SER A 186 20.69 4.23 17.74
N LYS A 187 21.05 5.32 18.42
CA LYS A 187 20.20 6.51 18.64
C LYS A 187 19.81 7.27 17.36
N ASP A 188 20.26 6.78 16.20
CA ASP A 188 20.10 7.41 14.88
C ASP A 188 19.05 6.71 14.01
N ALA A 189 18.05 6.03 14.60
CA ALA A 189 16.93 5.43 13.88
C ALA A 189 15.96 6.46 13.23
N GLY A 190 16.39 7.72 13.08
CA GLY A 190 15.67 8.82 12.47
C GLY A 190 16.30 9.25 11.15
N LEU A 191 15.72 8.78 10.04
CA LEU A 191 15.72 9.38 8.70
C LEU A 191 17.09 9.67 8.05
N GLN A 192 17.53 8.75 7.17
CA GLN A 192 18.00 9.18 5.86
C GLN A 192 16.82 9.03 4.88
N GLY A 193 16.29 10.16 4.44
CA GLY A 193 15.19 10.29 3.50
C GLY A 193 14.80 11.75 3.36
#